data_AF-A0A511WUJ6-F1
#
_entry.id   AF-A0A511WUJ6-F1
#
_cell.length_a   1.000
_cell.length_b   1.000
_cell.length_c   1.000
_cell.angle_alpha   90.00
_cell.angle_beta   90.00
_cell.angle_gamma   90.00
#
_symmetry.space_group_name_H-M   'P 1'
#
loop_
_entity.id
_entity.type
_entity.pdbx_description
1 polymer ?
#
loop_
_entity_poly.entity_id
_entity_poly.type
_entity_poly.pdbx_seq_one_letter_code
_entity_poly.pdbx_strand_id
1 'polypeptide(L)'
;MKTIVVTGYKPMEMGIFKHNDPKIDYVKETIKRRLLSYIEEGLQWVLISGQMGVELWTAEVVLDLKEEFDVKLGVLPPFENQEERWPEDLKLVYEEITMTADFYQPIYNKGYEGPYQFKAKDQFLIDHSEGCLVLFDEDTEGSPQYFLRLAKKVQDQGRYEIVYITPLDLEETVEELRMADPDFWSQ
;
A
#
# COMPACT_ATOMS: atom_id res chain seq x y z
N MET A 1 -15.77 -7.73 -0.84
CA MET A 1 -14.67 -7.26 -1.71
C MET A 1 -13.55 -8.30 -1.64
N LYS A 2 -13.25 -9.00 -2.73
CA LYS A 2 -12.25 -10.09 -2.80
C LYS A 2 -10.85 -9.61 -3.20
N THR A 3 -10.76 -8.57 -4.03
CA THR A 3 -9.47 -8.02 -4.47
C THR A 3 -9.44 -6.52 -4.24
N ILE A 4 -8.44 -6.04 -3.52
CA ILE A 4 -8.23 -4.60 -3.28
C ILE A 4 -6.87 -4.14 -3.73
N VAL A 5 -6.78 -2.87 -4.09
CA VAL A 5 -5.51 -2.17 -4.24
C VAL A 5 -5.22 -1.42 -2.94
N VAL A 6 -3.99 -1.49 -2.45
CA VAL A 6 -3.54 -0.61 -1.37
C VAL A 6 -2.51 0.36 -1.92
N THR A 7 -2.68 1.64 -1.65
CA THR A 7 -1.74 2.70 -2.07
C THR A 7 -1.75 3.84 -1.05
N GLY A 8 -0.85 4.81 -1.21
CA GLY A 8 -0.76 5.92 -0.28
C GLY A 8 0.53 6.71 -0.43
N TYR A 9 0.81 7.55 0.55
CA TYR A 9 1.99 8.40 0.54
C TYR A 9 3.32 7.64 0.43
N LYS A 10 4.27 8.31 -0.21
CA LYS A 10 5.70 8.02 -0.11
C LYS A 10 6.23 8.48 1.25
N PRO A 11 7.36 7.93 1.73
CA PRO A 11 7.90 8.26 3.06
C PRO A 11 8.09 9.77 3.27
N MET A 12 8.63 10.47 2.27
CA MET A 12 8.90 11.91 2.35
C MET A 12 7.64 12.76 2.51
N GLU A 13 6.51 12.32 1.95
CA GLU A 13 5.22 13.01 2.06
C GLU A 13 4.65 12.91 3.49
N MET A 14 5.08 11.90 4.25
CA MET A 14 4.74 11.70 5.67
C MET A 14 5.83 12.21 6.63
N GLY A 15 6.88 12.85 6.10
CA GLY A 15 8.04 13.28 6.88
C GLY A 15 8.86 12.14 7.47
N ILE A 16 8.81 10.95 6.87
CA ILE A 16 9.58 9.75 7.25
C ILE A 16 10.80 9.66 6.34
N PHE A 17 11.99 9.73 6.94
CA PHE A 17 13.27 9.76 6.20
C PHE A 17 14.17 8.55 6.50
N LYS A 18 13.83 7.75 7.50
CA LYS A 18 14.59 6.57 7.92
C LYS A 18 13.68 5.34 7.90
N HIS A 19 14.24 4.19 7.55
CA HIS A 19 13.50 2.92 7.51
C HIS A 19 13.08 2.43 8.91
N ASN A 20 13.73 2.92 9.97
CA ASN A 20 13.44 2.57 11.36
C ASN A 20 12.68 3.66 12.12
N ASP A 21 11.98 4.55 11.39
CA ASP A 21 11.14 5.55 12.02
C ASP A 21 9.94 4.87 12.69
N PRO A 22 9.69 5.09 14.01
CA PRO A 22 8.60 4.42 14.73
C PRO A 22 7.22 4.75 14.15
N LYS A 23 7.08 5.84 13.38
CA LYS A 23 5.84 6.13 12.66
C LYS A 23 5.44 5.03 11.68
N ILE A 24 6.40 4.29 11.14
CA ILE A 24 6.16 3.19 10.23
C ILE A 24 5.34 2.10 10.92
N ASP A 25 5.63 1.81 12.20
CA ASP A 25 4.91 0.78 12.96
C ASP A 25 3.44 1.14 13.16
N TYR A 26 3.12 2.42 13.39
CA TYR A 26 1.72 2.87 13.49
C TYR A 26 1.00 2.78 12.15
N VAL A 27 1.68 3.11 11.05
CA VAL A 27 1.11 2.97 9.71
C VAL A 27 0.84 1.50 9.40
N LYS A 28 1.80 0.62 9.68
CA LYS A 28 1.65 -0.83 9.50
C LYS A 28 0.52 -1.39 10.34
N GLU A 29 0.43 -1.02 11.62
CA GLU A 29 -0.65 -1.47 12.50
C GLU A 29 -2.02 -0.98 12.02
N THR A 30 -2.12 0.28 11.57
CA THR A 30 -3.38 0.82 11.02
C THR A 30 -3.81 0.05 9.78
N ILE A 31 -2.87 -0.19 8.85
CA ILE A 31 -3.12 -1.00 7.64
C ILE A 31 -3.52 -2.42 8.03
N LYS A 32 -2.83 -3.05 8.98
CA LYS A 32 -3.09 -4.41 9.46
C LYS A 32 -4.54 -4.54 9.95
N ARG A 33 -4.99 -3.63 10.83
CA ARG A 33 -6.35 -3.63 11.36
C ARG A 33 -7.41 -3.49 10.26
N ARG A 34 -7.19 -2.60 9.30
CA ARG A 34 -8.08 -2.42 8.14
C ARG A 34 -8.12 -3.67 7.27
N LEU A 35 -6.97 -4.27 6.97
CA LEU A 35 -6.90 -5.49 6.18
C LEU A 35 -7.57 -6.67 6.90
N LEU A 36 -7.38 -6.82 8.21
CA LEU A 36 -8.03 -7.87 9.00
C LEU A 36 -9.56 -7.81 8.88
N SER A 37 -10.16 -6.62 9.01
CA SER A 37 -11.62 -6.50 8.81
C SER A 37 -12.08 -6.97 7.42
N TYR A 38 -11.30 -6.67 6.37
CA TYR A 38 -11.64 -7.14 5.02
C TYR A 38 -11.39 -8.64 4.84
N ILE A 39 -10.35 -9.19 5.46
CA ILE A 39 -10.05 -10.63 5.43
C ILE A 39 -11.19 -11.41 6.09
N GLU A 40 -11.70 -10.95 7.23
CA GLU A 40 -12.87 -11.54 7.89
C GLU A 40 -14.13 -11.50 7.01
N GLU A 41 -14.24 -10.48 6.16
CA GLU A 41 -15.30 -10.33 5.15
C GLU A 41 -15.02 -11.07 3.82
N GLY A 42 -13.89 -11.79 3.72
CA GLY A 42 -13.55 -12.64 2.58
C GLY A 42 -12.62 -12.01 1.54
N LEU A 43 -11.78 -11.05 1.93
CA LEU A 43 -10.67 -10.57 1.10
C LEU A 43 -9.69 -11.70 0.78
N GLN A 44 -9.27 -11.76 -0.48
CA GLN A 44 -8.36 -12.80 -0.98
C GLN A 44 -7.06 -12.23 -1.53
N TRP A 45 -7.09 -11.04 -2.14
CA TRP A 45 -5.94 -10.43 -2.80
C TRP A 45 -5.76 -8.98 -2.39
N VAL A 46 -4.54 -8.67 -1.96
CA VAL A 46 -4.04 -7.30 -1.81
C VAL A 46 -3.06 -7.04 -2.94
N LEU A 47 -3.37 -6.04 -3.77
CA LEU A 47 -2.55 -5.62 -4.89
C LEU A 47 -1.84 -4.31 -4.57
N ILE A 48 -0.56 -4.24 -4.92
CA ILE A 48 0.24 -3.03 -4.87
C ILE A 48 1.03 -2.88 -6.17
N SER A 49 1.54 -1.68 -6.42
CA SER A 49 2.55 -1.48 -7.47
C SER A 49 3.99 -1.57 -6.99
N GLY A 50 4.19 -1.69 -5.68
CA GLY A 50 5.51 -1.77 -5.07
C GLY A 50 6.19 -0.41 -4.97
N GLN A 51 5.44 0.68 -4.87
CA GLN A 51 6.01 2.01 -4.64
C GLN A 51 6.56 2.15 -3.21
N MET A 52 7.66 2.88 -3.01
CA MET A 52 8.17 3.20 -1.67
C MET A 52 7.10 3.82 -0.75
N GLY A 53 7.14 3.49 0.54
CA GLY A 53 6.20 3.99 1.53
C GLY A 53 5.06 3.02 1.78
N VAL A 54 3.83 3.53 1.76
CA VAL A 54 2.62 2.79 2.16
C VAL A 54 2.49 1.45 1.43
N GLU A 55 2.83 1.36 0.15
CA GLU A 55 2.71 0.09 -0.59
C GLU A 55 3.71 -0.97 -0.11
N LEU A 56 4.98 -0.62 0.14
CA LEU A 56 5.94 -1.59 0.68
C LEU A 56 5.61 -1.98 2.12
N TRP A 57 5.18 -1.02 2.95
CA TRP A 57 4.74 -1.33 4.31
C TRP A 57 3.51 -2.23 4.33
N THR A 58 2.62 -2.07 3.35
CA THR A 58 1.49 -2.98 3.16
C THR A 58 1.96 -4.38 2.78
N ALA A 59 2.95 -4.51 1.89
CA ALA A 59 3.49 -5.83 1.54
C ALA A 59 4.01 -6.55 2.78
N GLU A 60 4.81 -5.90 3.62
CA GLU A 60 5.31 -6.47 4.88
C GLU A 60 4.15 -6.93 5.77
N VAL A 61 3.13 -6.08 5.96
CA VAL A 61 1.93 -6.44 6.74
C VAL A 61 1.19 -7.65 6.14
N VAL A 62 1.04 -7.71 4.82
CA VAL A 62 0.37 -8.84 4.17
C VAL A 62 1.19 -10.11 4.31
N LEU A 63 2.53 -10.05 4.18
CA LEU A 63 3.40 -11.20 4.37
C LEU A 63 3.26 -11.79 5.78
N ASP A 64 3.17 -10.95 6.81
CA ASP A 64 2.90 -11.39 8.19
C ASP A 64 1.49 -12.02 8.31
N LEU A 65 0.46 -11.36 7.77
CA LEU A 65 -0.92 -11.84 7.85
C LEU A 65 -1.11 -13.18 7.12
N LYS A 66 -0.31 -13.47 6.10
CA LYS A 66 -0.37 -14.73 5.36
C LYS A 66 0.04 -15.96 6.16
N GLU A 67 0.73 -15.79 7.28
CA GLU A 67 1.02 -16.90 8.19
C GLU A 67 -0.24 -17.46 8.87
N GLU A 68 -1.27 -16.61 9.03
CA GLU A 68 -2.49 -16.92 9.76
C GLU A 68 -3.75 -16.96 8.87
N PHE A 69 -3.74 -16.25 7.73
CA PHE A 69 -4.91 -16.05 6.87
C PHE A 69 -4.63 -16.40 5.39
N ASP A 70 -5.63 -16.91 4.65
CA ASP A 70 -5.54 -17.17 3.19
C ASP A 70 -5.74 -15.88 2.37
N VAL A 71 -4.91 -14.88 2.64
CA VAL A 71 -4.78 -13.68 1.83
C VAL A 71 -3.56 -13.82 0.91
N LYS A 72 -3.53 -13.10 -0.21
CA LYS A 72 -2.45 -13.16 -1.19
C LYS A 72 -1.96 -11.75 -1.54
N LEU A 73 -0.66 -11.64 -1.78
CA LEU A 73 0.01 -10.42 -2.19
C LEU A 73 0.30 -10.47 -3.69
N GLY A 74 -0.21 -9.48 -4.43
CA GLY A 74 0.14 -9.23 -5.82
C GLY A 74 0.94 -7.93 -5.96
N VAL A 75 2.11 -8.00 -6.60
CA VAL A 75 2.98 -6.85 -6.84
C VAL A 75 3.08 -6.61 -8.34
N LEU A 76 2.53 -5.49 -8.80
CA LEU A 76 2.44 -5.14 -10.22
C LEU A 76 3.14 -3.80 -10.52
N PRO A 77 4.47 -3.79 -10.65
CA PRO A 77 5.23 -2.60 -11.03
C PRO A 77 4.81 -2.04 -12.38
N PRO A 78 4.95 -0.72 -12.62
CA PRO A 78 4.73 -0.16 -13.95
C PRO A 78 5.73 -0.68 -14.99
N PHE A 79 6.96 -1.02 -14.57
CA PHE A 79 8.07 -1.42 -15.43
C PHE A 79 9.15 -2.15 -14.62
N GLU A 80 10.12 -2.75 -15.30
CA GLU A 80 11.25 -3.44 -14.67
C GLU A 80 12.25 -2.47 -14.01
N ASN A 81 12.89 -2.90 -12.92
CA ASN A 81 13.92 -2.16 -12.19
C ASN A 81 13.44 -0.77 -11.71
N GLN A 82 12.20 -0.67 -11.22
CA GLN A 82 11.65 0.61 -10.73
C GLN A 82 12.40 1.19 -9.53
N GLU A 83 13.07 0.31 -8.79
CA GLU A 83 13.86 0.54 -7.61
C GLU A 83 15.32 0.93 -7.89
N GLU A 84 15.76 0.96 -9.15
CA GLU A 84 17.17 1.14 -9.55
C GLU A 84 17.85 2.34 -8.86
N ARG A 85 17.09 3.42 -8.62
CA ARG A 85 17.57 4.67 -8.02
C ARG A 85 17.28 4.83 -6.52
N TRP A 86 16.76 3.80 -5.86
CA TRP A 86 16.45 3.86 -4.43
C TRP A 86 17.70 3.60 -3.58
N PRO A 87 17.66 3.99 -2.29
CA PRO A 87 18.63 3.54 -1.30
C PRO A 87 18.73 2.00 -1.23
N GLU A 88 19.92 1.48 -0.94
CA GLU A 88 20.21 0.03 -0.95
C GLU A 88 19.32 -0.75 0.02
N ASP A 89 19.09 -0.21 1.21
CA ASP A 89 18.20 -0.76 2.21
C ASP A 89 16.76 -0.93 1.69
N LEU A 90 16.26 0.03 0.92
CA LEU A 90 14.92 -0.09 0.30
C LEU A 90 14.91 -1.04 -0.91
N LYS A 91 16.02 -1.17 -1.64
CA LYS A 91 16.12 -2.15 -2.72
C LYS A 91 16.04 -3.58 -2.20
N LEU A 92 16.73 -3.86 -1.09
CA LEU A 92 16.70 -5.18 -0.44
C LEU A 92 15.27 -5.53 0.02
N VAL A 93 14.57 -4.59 0.65
CA VAL A 93 13.16 -4.77 1.05
C VAL A 93 12.28 -5.05 -0.17
N TYR A 94 12.43 -4.27 -1.23
CA TYR A 94 11.65 -4.48 -2.46
C TYR A 94 11.95 -5.83 -3.11
N GLU A 95 13.23 -6.22 -3.22
CA GLU A 95 13.64 -7.52 -3.75
C GLU A 95 13.01 -8.67 -2.96
N GLU A 96 13.10 -8.64 -1.62
CA GLU A 96 12.48 -9.62 -0.73
C GLU A 96 10.97 -9.73 -0.95
N ILE A 97 10.27 -8.59 -0.99
CA ILE A 97 8.83 -8.54 -1.27
C ILE A 97 8.52 -9.18 -2.62
N THR A 98 9.25 -8.85 -3.69
CA THR A 98 8.96 -9.38 -5.02
C THR A 98 9.27 -10.87 -5.16
N MET A 99 10.22 -11.39 -4.38
CA MET A 99 10.53 -12.83 -4.35
C MET A 99 9.51 -13.64 -3.55
N THR A 100 8.83 -13.03 -2.57
CA THR A 100 7.93 -13.71 -1.64
C THR A 100 6.45 -13.48 -1.94
N ALA A 101 6.11 -12.49 -2.78
CA ALA A 101 4.76 -12.25 -3.26
C ALA A 101 4.18 -13.48 -4.00
N ASP A 102 2.88 -13.72 -3.86
CA ASP A 102 2.20 -14.82 -4.58
C ASP A 102 2.15 -14.57 -6.10
N PHE A 103 2.18 -13.29 -6.48
CA PHE A 103 2.24 -12.86 -7.87
C PHE A 103 3.10 -11.61 -8.01
N TYR A 104 4.09 -11.68 -8.89
CA TYR A 104 4.91 -10.54 -9.29
C TYR A 104 4.97 -10.47 -10.82
N GLN A 105 4.54 -9.35 -11.39
CA GLN A 105 4.63 -9.13 -12.83
C GLN A 105 4.63 -7.63 -13.14
N PRO A 106 5.72 -7.07 -13.70
CA PRO A 106 5.71 -5.74 -14.27
C PRO A 106 4.70 -5.63 -15.41
N ILE A 107 3.96 -4.53 -15.45
CA ILE A 107 2.98 -4.22 -16.52
C ILE A 107 3.69 -4.10 -17.87
N TYR A 108 4.91 -3.57 -17.86
CA TYR A 108 5.80 -3.55 -19.01
C TYR A 108 7.10 -4.29 -18.69
N ASN A 109 7.42 -5.32 -19.47
CA ASN A 109 8.67 -6.09 -19.38
C ASN A 109 9.84 -5.36 -20.05
N LYS A 110 10.09 -4.14 -19.59
CA LYS A 110 11.16 -3.22 -20.01
C LYS A 110 11.32 -2.15 -18.95
N GLY A 111 12.43 -1.42 -18.96
CA GLY A 111 12.65 -0.28 -18.07
C GLY A 111 11.72 0.92 -18.34
N TYR A 112 11.98 2.02 -17.64
CA TYR A 112 11.21 3.25 -17.81
C TYR A 112 11.41 3.88 -19.19
N GLU A 113 10.30 4.13 -19.89
CA GLU A 113 10.23 4.79 -21.19
C GLU A 113 9.28 6.01 -21.19
N GLY A 114 8.36 6.11 -20.23
CA GLY A 114 7.56 7.32 -20.09
C GLY A 114 6.33 7.21 -19.18
N PRO A 115 5.63 8.35 -18.95
CA PRO A 115 4.51 8.43 -18.01
C PRO A 115 3.34 7.48 -18.33
N TYR A 116 3.23 7.02 -19.58
CA TYR A 116 2.20 6.10 -20.01
C TYR A 116 2.26 4.76 -19.25
N GLN A 117 3.43 4.36 -18.76
CA GLN A 117 3.60 3.11 -17.99
C GLN A 117 2.91 3.20 -16.61
N PHE A 118 3.04 4.34 -15.92
CA PHE A 118 2.32 4.59 -14.67
C PHE A 118 0.81 4.60 -14.88
N LYS A 119 0.34 5.26 -15.94
CA LYS A 119 -1.09 5.30 -16.27
C LYS A 119 -1.66 3.91 -16.57
N ALA A 120 -0.93 3.09 -17.33
CA ALA A 120 -1.35 1.73 -17.63
C ALA A 120 -1.41 0.85 -16.37
N LYS A 121 -0.42 1.00 -15.48
CA LYS A 121 -0.40 0.34 -14.17
C LYS A 121 -1.61 0.71 -13.32
N ASP A 122 -1.90 2.00 -13.17
CA ASP A 122 -3.07 2.44 -12.40
C ASP A 122 -4.38 1.89 -12.98
N GLN A 123 -4.53 1.95 -14.31
CA GLN A 123 -5.70 1.41 -14.99
C GLN A 123 -5.81 -0.10 -14.79
N PHE A 124 -4.70 -0.84 -14.93
CA PHE A 124 -4.68 -2.28 -14.72
C PHE A 124 -5.11 -2.66 -13.31
N LEU A 125 -4.56 -1.99 -12.29
CA LEU A 125 -4.91 -2.22 -10.89
C LEU A 125 -6.40 -1.99 -10.63
N ILE A 126 -6.97 -0.90 -11.17
CA ILE A 126 -8.40 -0.59 -11.04
C ILE A 126 -9.27 -1.63 -11.77
N ASP A 127 -8.89 -2.03 -12.98
CA ASP A 127 -9.66 -3.00 -13.78
C ASP A 127 -9.67 -4.42 -13.18
N HIS A 128 -8.70 -4.73 -12.30
CA HIS A 128 -8.53 -6.06 -11.68
C HIS A 128 -8.77 -6.05 -10.16
N SER A 129 -9.41 -5.01 -9.63
CA SER A 129 -9.82 -4.92 -8.21
C SER A 129 -11.25 -4.41 -8.08
N GLU A 130 -11.84 -4.61 -6.92
CA GLU A 130 -13.20 -4.15 -6.59
C GLU A 130 -13.19 -2.83 -5.81
N GLY A 131 -12.03 -2.44 -5.27
CA GLY A 131 -11.85 -1.20 -4.56
C GLY A 131 -10.40 -0.95 -4.17
N CYS A 132 -10.17 0.18 -3.52
CA CYS A 132 -8.87 0.50 -2.93
C CYS A 132 -8.98 0.95 -1.48
N LEU A 133 -7.93 0.64 -0.73
CA LEU A 133 -7.62 1.23 0.57
C LEU A 133 -6.47 2.20 0.36
N VAL A 134 -6.68 3.47 0.69
CA VAL A 134 -5.70 4.52 0.40
C VAL A 134 -5.35 5.31 1.66
N LEU A 135 -4.07 5.34 2.02
CA LEU A 135 -3.58 6.26 3.05
C LEU A 135 -3.32 7.62 2.41
N PHE A 136 -4.29 8.51 2.54
CA PHE A 136 -4.31 9.81 1.90
C PHE A 136 -5.30 10.75 2.58
N ASP A 137 -4.95 12.03 2.60
CA ASP A 137 -5.80 13.13 3.05
C ASP A 137 -6.24 13.91 1.81
N GLU A 138 -7.56 13.94 1.56
CA GLU A 138 -8.14 14.59 0.39
C GLU A 138 -7.87 16.10 0.32
N ASP A 139 -7.57 16.73 1.46
CA ASP A 139 -7.24 18.15 1.54
C ASP A 139 -5.77 18.46 1.22
N THR A 140 -4.97 17.45 0.89
CA THR A 140 -3.53 17.59 0.64
C THR A 140 -3.11 17.21 -0.78
N GLU A 141 -1.96 17.72 -1.21
CA GLU A 141 -1.29 17.27 -2.42
C GLU A 141 -0.44 16.03 -2.15
N GLY A 142 -0.42 15.08 -3.09
CA GLY A 142 0.39 13.88 -2.92
C GLY A 142 0.36 12.90 -4.09
N SER A 143 1.27 11.94 -4.03
CA SER A 143 1.47 10.91 -5.04
C SER A 143 0.26 10.01 -5.33
N PRO A 144 -0.68 9.74 -4.40
CA PRO A 144 -1.88 8.93 -4.69
C PRO A 144 -2.90 9.60 -5.60
N GLN A 145 -2.84 10.94 -5.78
CA GLN A 145 -3.88 11.69 -6.47
C GLN A 145 -4.14 11.23 -7.90
N TYR A 146 -3.11 10.78 -8.62
CA TYR A 146 -3.27 10.34 -10.00
C TYR A 146 -4.07 9.03 -10.07
N PHE A 147 -3.72 8.06 -9.23
CA PHE A 147 -4.48 6.81 -9.07
C PHE A 147 -5.92 7.11 -8.62
N LEU A 148 -6.10 7.93 -7.58
CA LEU A 148 -7.42 8.28 -7.05
C LEU A 148 -8.32 8.96 -8.07
N ARG A 149 -7.77 9.80 -8.96
CA ARG A 149 -8.53 10.43 -10.03
C ARG A 149 -9.09 9.40 -11.03
N LEU A 150 -8.36 8.31 -11.28
CA LEU A 150 -8.84 7.22 -12.12
C LEU A 150 -9.86 6.37 -11.37
N ALA A 151 -9.58 6.03 -10.11
CA ALA A 151 -10.49 5.26 -9.26
C ALA A 151 -11.85 5.95 -9.08
N LYS A 152 -11.86 7.27 -8.81
CA LYS A 152 -13.09 8.08 -8.65
C LYS A 152 -13.98 8.01 -9.89
N LYS A 153 -13.41 8.02 -11.09
CA LYS A 153 -14.20 7.89 -12.34
C LYS A 153 -14.92 6.54 -12.46
N VAL A 154 -14.36 5.48 -11.87
CA VAL A 154 -14.97 4.13 -11.87
C VAL A 154 -15.94 4.00 -10.70
N GLN A 155 -15.64 4.62 -9.55
CA GLN A 155 -16.55 4.76 -8.42
C GLN A 155 -17.84 5.51 -8.80
N ASP A 156 -17.76 6.60 -9.57
CA ASP A 156 -18.92 7.35 -10.08
C ASP A 156 -19.86 6.49 -10.95
N GLN A 157 -19.38 5.36 -11.45
CA GLN A 157 -20.16 4.38 -12.22
C GLN A 157 -20.75 3.27 -11.33
N GLY A 158 -20.54 3.33 -10.01
CA GLY A 158 -20.98 2.34 -9.03
C GLY A 158 -20.21 1.02 -9.07
N ARG A 159 -18.99 1.00 -9.64
CA ARG A 159 -18.21 -0.24 -9.86
C ARG A 159 -16.95 -0.36 -9.02
N TYR A 160 -16.65 0.63 -8.17
CA TYR A 160 -15.40 0.67 -7.41
C TYR A 160 -15.60 1.34 -6.05
N GLU A 161 -15.04 0.75 -5.01
CA GLU A 161 -15.05 1.31 -3.66
C GLU A 161 -13.71 2.02 -3.35
N ILE A 162 -13.76 3.20 -2.74
CA ILE A 162 -12.56 3.92 -2.29
C ILE A 162 -12.69 4.12 -0.80
N VAL A 163 -11.74 3.56 -0.05
CA VAL A 163 -11.70 3.61 1.40
C VAL A 163 -10.44 4.35 1.82
N TYR A 164 -10.59 5.36 2.67
CA TYR A 164 -9.48 6.18 3.13
C TYR A 164 -8.98 5.73 4.50
N ILE A 165 -7.65 5.77 4.66
CA ILE A 165 -6.96 5.89 5.95
C ILE A 165 -6.48 7.33 6.02
N THR A 166 -7.13 8.10 6.87
CA THR A 166 -6.86 9.52 7.10
C THR A 166 -5.83 9.71 8.20
N PRO A 167 -5.27 10.93 8.37
CA PRO A 167 -4.42 11.22 9.52
C PRO A 167 -5.10 10.93 10.88
N LEU A 168 -6.41 11.14 10.98
CA LEU A 168 -7.18 10.85 12.19
C LEU A 168 -7.15 9.35 12.52
N ASP A 169 -7.29 8.47 11.52
CA ASP A 169 -7.22 7.02 11.73
C ASP A 169 -5.86 6.57 12.28
N LEU A 170 -4.78 7.24 11.85
CA LEU A 170 -3.44 7.00 12.38
C LEU A 170 -3.31 7.47 13.82
N GLU A 171 -3.86 8.65 14.15
CA GLU A 171 -3.86 9.19 15.51
C GLU A 171 -4.64 8.29 16.47
N GLU A 172 -5.82 7.82 16.08
CA GLU A 172 -6.62 6.88 16.86
C GLU A 172 -5.85 5.58 17.12
N THR A 173 -5.18 5.03 16.10
CA THR A 173 -4.35 3.83 16.27
C THR A 173 -3.20 4.06 17.26
N VAL A 174 -2.54 5.22 17.20
CA VAL A 174 -1.48 5.60 18.15
C VAL A 174 -2.01 5.70 19.58
N GLU A 175 -3.16 6.35 19.77
CA GLU A 175 -3.78 6.50 21.09
C GLU A 175 -4.17 5.15 21.69
N GLU A 176 -4.76 4.26 20.90
CA GLU A 176 -5.14 2.93 21.36
C GLU A 176 -3.93 2.08 21.75
N LEU A 177 -2.85 2.11 20.97
CA LEU A 177 -1.60 1.42 21.31
C LEU A 177 -0.99 1.96 22.60
N ARG A 178 -1.01 3.28 22.79
CA ARG A 178 -0.57 3.95 24.03
C ARG A 178 -1.39 3.53 25.25
N MET A 179 -2.69 3.34 25.08
CA MET A 179 -3.56 2.91 26.17
C MET A 179 -3.39 1.42 26.50
N ALA A 180 -3.12 0.59 25.49
CA ALA A 180 -2.91 -0.85 25.65
C ALA A 180 -1.57 -1.18 26.32
N ASP A 181 -0.52 -0.39 26.04
CA ASP A 181 0.80 -0.53 26.66
C ASP A 181 1.39 0.86 27.02
N PRO A 182 1.25 1.30 28.28
CA PRO A 182 1.79 2.58 28.74
C PRO A 182 3.32 2.67 28.68
N ASP A 183 4.02 1.53 28.72
CA ASP A 183 5.48 1.43 28.73
C ASP A 183 6.07 1.24 27.32
N PHE A 184 5.21 1.10 26.28
CA PHE A 184 5.59 0.96 24.86
C PHE A 184 6.58 2.03 24.37
N TRP A 185 6.59 3.19 25.03
CA TRP A 185 7.41 4.36 24.68
C TRP A 185 8.65 4.54 25.55
N SER A 186 8.91 3.61 26.47
CA SER A 186 10.07 3.66 27.38
C SER A 186 11.29 2.87 26.88
N GLN A 187 11.21 2.26 25.68
CA GLN A 187 12.27 1.44 25.08
C GLN A 187 12.93 2.10 23.87
#